data_AF-A0A1Y3WVI8-F1
#
_entry.id   AF-A0A1Y3WVI8-F1
#
_cell.length_a   1.000
_cell.length_b   1.000
_cell.length_c   1.000
_cell.angle_alpha   90.00
_cell.angle_beta   90.00
_cell.angle_gamma   90.00
#
_symmetry.space_group_name_H-M   'P 1'
#
loop_
_entity.id
_entity.type
_entity.pdbx_description
1 polymer ?
#
loop_
_entity_poly.entity_id
_entity_poly.type
_entity_poly.pdbx_seq_one_letter_code
_entity_poly.pdbx_strand_id
1 'polypeptide(L)'
;MTFSGLDPDSVCTCGLAQWEFFVSLLFGYKTCKNEKQMMRSVFLPILVSAFVMTAASCSKDETPGDPEETAILNMYNEQNGKTILDDSDIYINDAGNFISPSSCQLFMLGARSGLGAVDVSTLQNPAPEVAVMKGYGYVAVRGVTGRVFPSHNVALPLDPDLNVNYLKFYVMDNIEDAERGTLGAVVKFVIEKPRNYWLPEWNSTPYRLDYSSKGLGEEVSVPLPDENFEVELDSNNDLTCEKQGRNLVFKLLDWPSYDSGYYTLRLRVGESYTQVRMEVIH
;
A
#
# COMPACT_ATOMS: atom_id res chain seq x y z
N MET A 1 11.40 -44.54 49.24
CA MET A 1 12.80 -44.12 49.36
C MET A 1 12.81 -42.61 49.46
N THR A 2 13.23 -42.13 50.61
CA THR A 2 13.47 -40.73 51.00
C THR A 2 14.80 -40.22 50.45
N PHE A 3 14.86 -38.92 50.09
CA PHE A 3 15.92 -37.91 50.26
C PHE A 3 15.49 -36.71 49.36
N SER A 4 14.95 -35.56 49.81
CA SER A 4 15.30 -34.51 50.79
C SER A 4 16.45 -33.56 50.39
N GLY A 5 16.17 -32.25 50.36
CA GLY A 5 17.13 -31.13 50.50
C GLY A 5 17.26 -30.23 49.26
N LEU A 6 16.59 -29.07 49.13
CA LEU A 6 16.75 -27.73 49.78
C LEU A 6 17.50 -26.71 48.87
N ASP A 7 16.71 -25.83 48.23
CA ASP A 7 16.75 -24.34 48.25
C ASP A 7 17.95 -23.52 47.68
N PRO A 8 17.79 -22.18 47.44
CA PRO A 8 17.93 -21.55 46.12
C PRO A 8 18.98 -20.41 46.07
N ASP A 9 19.24 -19.85 44.87
CA ASP A 9 19.67 -18.46 44.58
C ASP A 9 20.59 -18.40 43.34
N SER A 10 20.07 -17.93 42.20
CA SER A 10 20.79 -16.95 41.36
C SER A 10 19.84 -16.34 40.33
N VAL A 11 19.24 -15.22 40.69
CA VAL A 11 18.56 -14.31 39.77
C VAL A 11 19.61 -13.38 39.16
N CYS A 12 19.74 -13.38 37.84
CA CYS A 12 20.46 -12.34 37.09
C CYS A 12 19.42 -11.39 36.48
N THR A 13 19.19 -10.28 37.17
CA THR A 13 18.49 -9.09 36.66
C THR A 13 19.52 -8.03 36.29
N CYS A 14 19.54 -7.59 35.03
CA CYS A 14 20.22 -6.36 34.63
C CYS A 14 19.24 -5.20 34.79
N GLY A 15 19.36 -4.48 35.90
CA GLY A 15 18.67 -3.22 36.17
C GLY A 15 19.66 -2.04 36.17
N LEU A 16 19.29 -1.01 35.42
CA LEU A 16 19.48 0.44 35.66
C LEU A 16 20.53 0.86 36.70
N ALA A 17 21.59 1.52 36.24
CA ALA A 17 22.52 2.28 37.09
C ALA A 17 22.21 3.78 37.00
N GLN A 18 21.56 4.29 38.03
CA GLN A 18 21.32 5.70 38.32
C GLN A 18 22.47 6.19 39.22
N TRP A 19 23.18 7.25 38.81
CA TRP A 19 24.33 7.80 39.55
C TRP A 19 23.93 9.10 40.25
N GLU A 20 23.94 9.08 41.58
CA GLU A 20 23.97 10.25 42.46
C GLU A 20 24.87 9.87 43.65
N PHE A 21 25.95 10.62 43.91
CA PHE A 21 26.65 10.59 45.20
C PHE A 21 27.26 11.94 45.57
N PHE A 22 27.07 12.24 46.86
CA PHE A 22 27.41 13.44 47.62
C PHE A 22 28.92 13.67 47.88
N VAL A 23 29.31 14.96 47.79
CA VAL A 23 29.98 15.83 48.79
C VAL A 23 31.17 15.32 49.65
N SER A 24 32.26 16.11 49.58
CA SER A 24 33.29 16.47 50.61
C SER A 24 34.67 15.79 50.57
N LEU A 25 35.74 16.59 50.35
CA LEU A 25 36.74 16.86 51.40
C LEU A 25 37.70 18.03 51.06
N LEU A 26 37.73 18.98 52.00
CA LEU A 26 38.76 19.95 52.43
C LEU A 26 40.17 19.91 51.79
N PHE A 27 40.66 21.08 51.38
CA PHE A 27 42.06 21.50 51.65
C PHE A 27 42.20 23.03 51.79
N GLY A 28 42.52 23.48 53.01
CA GLY A 28 43.69 24.32 53.31
C GLY A 28 43.83 25.73 52.72
N TYR A 29 43.30 26.70 53.48
CA TYR A 29 43.78 28.06 53.76
C TYR A 29 44.90 28.72 52.92
N LYS A 30 44.60 29.95 52.46
CA LYS A 30 45.45 31.14 52.72
C LYS A 30 44.63 32.43 52.68
N THR A 31 44.65 33.18 53.78
CA THR A 31 44.04 34.51 53.95
C THR A 31 45.10 35.61 53.81
N CYS A 32 44.83 36.69 53.08
CA CYS A 32 45.27 38.05 53.46
C CYS A 32 44.54 39.18 52.68
N LYS A 33 43.54 39.78 53.34
CA LYS A 33 43.28 41.22 53.61
C LYS A 33 43.73 42.33 52.62
N ASN A 34 42.76 43.14 52.12
CA ASN A 34 42.67 44.62 52.21
C ASN A 34 41.38 45.10 51.48
N GLU A 35 40.36 45.58 52.19
CA GLU A 35 40.03 46.99 52.56
C GLU A 35 39.37 47.84 51.44
N LYS A 36 38.09 48.18 51.68
CA LYS A 36 37.32 49.40 51.31
C LYS A 36 37.31 49.88 49.84
N GLN A 37 36.14 49.84 49.19
CA GLN A 37 35.35 51.07 48.95
C GLN A 37 33.96 50.83 48.33
N MET A 38 33.11 51.79 48.63
CA MET A 38 31.66 51.94 48.50
C MET A 38 31.14 52.09 47.05
N MET A 39 30.10 51.29 46.74
CA MET A 39 28.82 51.60 46.06
C MET A 39 28.77 52.23 44.64
N ARG A 40 27.82 51.67 43.85
CA ARG A 40 27.13 52.16 42.63
C ARG A 40 27.80 51.86 41.28
N SER A 41 27.23 50.91 40.54
CA SER A 41 26.35 51.24 39.41
C SER A 41 25.65 49.99 38.86
N VAL A 42 24.36 50.15 38.61
CA VAL A 42 23.46 49.30 37.83
C VAL A 42 24.15 48.71 36.59
N PHE A 43 24.10 47.38 36.41
CA PHE A 43 23.94 46.75 35.09
C PHE A 43 23.37 45.34 35.27
N LEU A 44 22.16 45.15 34.75
CA LEU A 44 21.38 43.93 34.72
C LEU A 44 21.45 43.39 33.27
N PRO A 45 21.87 42.14 33.02
CA PRO A 45 21.45 41.44 31.81
C PRO A 45 20.34 40.45 32.18
N ILE A 46 19.14 40.70 31.67
CA ILE A 46 18.01 39.77 31.71
C ILE A 46 18.37 38.59 30.78
N LEU A 47 18.65 37.42 31.37
CA LEU A 47 18.72 36.15 30.66
C LEU A 47 17.30 35.71 30.30
N VAL A 48 16.86 35.97 29.07
CA VAL A 48 15.63 35.41 28.51
C VAL A 48 15.89 33.96 28.12
N SER A 49 15.53 33.04 29.03
CA SER A 49 15.42 31.61 28.76
C SER A 49 14.06 31.32 28.14
N ALA A 50 13.98 31.22 26.82
CA ALA A 50 12.84 30.63 26.12
C ALA A 50 13.23 29.23 25.66
N PHE A 51 12.99 28.23 26.52
CA PHE A 51 13.00 26.83 26.13
C PHE A 51 11.57 26.47 25.70
N VAL A 52 11.28 26.63 24.41
CA VAL A 52 10.06 26.09 23.81
C VAL A 52 10.48 24.89 22.97
N MET A 53 10.58 23.73 23.60
CA MET A 53 10.57 22.48 22.87
C MET A 53 9.11 22.18 22.50
N THR A 54 8.69 22.63 21.33
CA THR A 54 7.57 21.98 20.64
C THR A 54 8.09 20.62 20.18
N ALA A 55 7.91 19.60 21.02
CA ALA A 55 7.96 18.23 20.54
C ALA A 55 6.74 18.04 19.63
N ALA A 56 6.91 18.31 18.34
CA ALA A 56 6.10 17.67 17.32
C ALA A 56 6.44 16.18 17.41
N SER A 57 5.70 15.46 18.24
CA SER A 57 5.76 14.00 18.32
C SER A 57 5.07 13.41 17.09
N CYS A 58 5.68 13.59 15.92
CA CYS A 58 5.48 12.68 14.81
C CYS A 58 6.39 11.49 15.10
N SER A 59 5.92 10.52 15.87
CA SER A 59 6.58 9.23 15.96
C SER A 59 6.48 8.58 14.58
N LYS A 60 7.51 8.78 13.76
CA LYS A 60 7.75 7.94 12.59
C LYS A 60 8.17 6.57 13.10
N ASP A 61 7.20 5.80 13.55
CA ASP A 61 7.34 4.36 13.71
C ASP A 61 7.09 3.74 12.33
N GLU A 62 8.04 3.99 11.43
CA GLU A 62 8.03 3.42 10.09
C GLU A 62 8.37 1.94 10.26
N THR A 63 7.34 1.10 10.31
CA THR A 63 7.51 -0.34 10.28
C THR A 63 8.25 -0.70 8.97
N PRO A 64 9.41 -1.38 9.02
CA PRO A 64 10.20 -1.64 7.82
C PRO A 64 9.38 -2.31 6.72
N GLY A 65 9.24 -1.64 5.58
CA GLY A 65 8.54 -2.14 4.40
C GLY A 65 7.14 -1.57 4.15
N ASP A 66 6.59 -0.78 5.06
CA ASP A 66 5.33 -0.08 4.82
C ASP A 66 5.52 1.18 3.94
N PRO A 67 4.57 1.53 3.06
CA PRO A 67 4.66 2.74 2.22
C PRO A 67 4.73 4.05 3.04
N GLU A 68 5.31 5.11 2.45
CA GLU A 68 5.54 6.41 3.12
C GLU A 68 4.24 7.12 3.56
N GLU A 69 3.11 6.85 2.91
CA GLU A 69 1.82 7.52 3.16
C GLU A 69 0.83 6.63 3.93
N THR A 70 1.34 5.79 4.82
CA THR A 70 0.48 4.89 5.60
C THR A 70 -0.21 5.58 6.77
N ALA A 71 -1.48 5.24 6.97
CA ALA A 71 -2.29 5.69 8.09
C ALA A 71 -2.80 4.49 8.91
N ILE A 72 -3.05 4.72 10.20
CA ILE A 72 -3.66 3.75 11.10
C ILE A 72 -5.00 4.29 11.57
N LEU A 73 -6.03 3.47 11.48
CA LEU A 73 -7.40 3.81 11.85
C LEU A 73 -7.97 2.73 12.77
N ASN A 74 -8.48 3.15 13.93
CA ASN A 74 -9.32 2.31 14.77
C ASN A 74 -10.72 2.29 14.17
N MET A 75 -11.08 1.19 13.50
CA MET A 75 -12.38 1.02 12.86
C MET A 75 -13.34 0.28 13.77
N TYR A 76 -14.34 0.99 14.30
CA TYR A 76 -15.44 0.36 15.04
C TYR A 76 -16.51 -0.17 14.09
N ASN A 77 -17.10 -1.31 14.44
CA ASN A 77 -18.20 -1.90 13.68
C ASN A 77 -19.52 -1.12 13.87
N GLU A 78 -20.52 -1.51 13.10
CA GLU A 78 -21.85 -0.91 13.09
C GLU A 78 -22.50 -0.75 14.46
N GLN A 79 -22.42 -1.77 15.32
CA GLN A 79 -23.00 -1.74 16.66
C GLN A 79 -22.22 -0.86 17.64
N ASN A 80 -20.98 -0.52 17.31
CA ASN A 80 -20.03 0.16 18.19
C ASN A 80 -19.62 1.55 17.68
N GLY A 81 -20.42 2.16 16.81
CA GLY A 81 -20.26 3.55 16.39
C GLY A 81 -19.79 3.77 14.96
N LYS A 82 -19.73 2.70 14.13
CA LYS A 82 -19.42 2.70 12.69
C LYS A 82 -18.33 3.69 12.27
N THR A 83 -17.14 3.18 12.02
CA THR A 83 -16.07 3.97 11.39
C THR A 83 -15.93 3.62 9.91
N ILE A 84 -15.87 4.64 9.06
CA ILE A 84 -15.66 4.50 7.61
C ILE A 84 -14.16 4.60 7.32
N LEU A 85 -13.66 3.76 6.42
CA LEU A 85 -12.27 3.77 5.97
C LEU A 85 -12.05 4.90 4.95
N ASP A 86 -11.35 5.95 5.36
CA ASP A 86 -10.95 7.07 4.50
C ASP A 86 -12.12 7.72 3.73
N ASP A 87 -11.95 8.10 2.46
CA ASP A 87 -12.97 8.71 1.61
C ASP A 87 -13.90 7.69 0.92
N SER A 88 -13.84 6.43 1.33
CA SER A 88 -14.64 5.34 0.78
C SER A 88 -16.01 5.20 1.46
N ASP A 89 -16.74 4.13 1.15
CA ASP A 89 -17.92 3.67 1.88
C ASP A 89 -17.68 2.35 2.63
N ILE A 90 -16.41 2.00 2.86
CA ILE A 90 -16.03 0.73 3.50
C ILE A 90 -16.14 0.87 5.02
N TYR A 91 -16.86 -0.05 5.65
CA TYR A 91 -16.94 -0.17 7.10
C TYR A 91 -17.08 -1.65 7.52
N ILE A 92 -17.01 -1.90 8.83
CA ILE A 92 -17.21 -3.23 9.40
C ILE A 92 -18.68 -3.38 9.80
N ASN A 93 -19.40 -4.32 9.18
CA ASN A 93 -20.80 -4.58 9.50
C ASN A 93 -20.98 -5.34 10.83
N ASP A 94 -22.22 -5.53 11.24
CA ASP A 94 -22.59 -6.29 12.46
C ASP A 94 -22.04 -7.73 12.49
N ALA A 95 -21.79 -8.33 11.32
CA ALA A 95 -21.24 -9.69 11.20
C ALA A 95 -19.70 -9.74 11.29
N GLY A 96 -19.04 -8.58 11.44
CA GLY A 96 -17.57 -8.52 11.46
C GLY A 96 -16.94 -8.66 10.07
N ASN A 97 -17.66 -8.28 9.01
CA ASN A 97 -17.13 -8.25 7.65
C ASN A 97 -16.85 -6.80 7.22
N PHE A 98 -15.77 -6.58 6.47
CA PHE A 98 -15.66 -5.40 5.63
C PHE A 98 -16.69 -5.48 4.52
N ILE A 99 -17.45 -4.40 4.35
CA ILE A 99 -18.43 -4.26 3.28
C ILE A 99 -18.28 -2.91 2.61
N SER A 100 -18.58 -2.84 1.31
CA SER A 100 -18.66 -1.61 0.52
C SER A 100 -19.99 -1.61 -0.22
N PRO A 101 -21.03 -0.95 0.33
CA PRO A 101 -22.39 -1.09 -0.21
C PRO A 101 -22.58 -0.58 -1.63
N SER A 102 -21.75 0.35 -2.09
CA SER A 102 -22.00 1.08 -3.33
C SER A 102 -20.78 1.30 -4.23
N SER A 103 -19.57 1.30 -3.68
CA SER A 103 -18.44 1.89 -4.40
C SER A 103 -17.33 0.91 -4.80
N CYS A 104 -17.02 -0.09 -3.98
CA CYS A 104 -15.82 -0.91 -4.11
C CYS A 104 -16.09 -2.41 -4.22
N GLN A 105 -15.27 -3.08 -5.03
CA GLN A 105 -15.03 -4.50 -4.98
C GLN A 105 -13.95 -4.78 -3.93
N LEU A 106 -14.19 -5.74 -3.03
CA LEU A 106 -13.27 -6.11 -1.96
C LEU A 106 -12.54 -7.40 -2.29
N PHE A 107 -11.24 -7.42 -2.05
CA PHE A 107 -10.36 -8.58 -2.25
C PHE A 107 -9.70 -8.93 -0.92
N MET A 108 -9.90 -10.17 -0.46
CA MET A 108 -9.14 -10.72 0.66
C MET A 108 -7.92 -11.45 0.10
N LEU A 109 -6.72 -10.99 0.42
CA LEU A 109 -5.48 -11.55 -0.09
C LEU A 109 -4.85 -12.57 0.85
N GLY A 110 -5.44 -12.75 2.04
CA GLY A 110 -5.03 -13.73 3.05
C GLY A 110 -4.02 -13.18 4.05
N ALA A 111 -3.44 -14.08 4.84
CA ALA A 111 -2.45 -13.74 5.86
C ALA A 111 -1.21 -13.04 5.26
N ARG A 112 -0.76 -11.97 5.88
CA ARG A 112 0.41 -11.17 5.48
C ARG A 112 1.20 -10.73 6.72
N SER A 113 2.48 -10.43 6.55
CA SER A 113 3.34 -9.95 7.65
C SER A 113 3.13 -8.47 7.99
N GLY A 114 2.37 -7.74 7.18
CA GLY A 114 2.15 -6.30 7.30
C GLY A 114 1.59 -5.71 6.00
N LEU A 115 1.37 -4.40 5.98
CA LEU A 115 0.80 -3.71 4.83
C LEU A 115 1.72 -3.76 3.60
N GLY A 116 3.03 -3.62 3.80
CA GLY A 116 4.03 -3.76 2.72
C GLY A 116 4.02 -5.10 1.99
N ALA A 117 3.59 -6.18 2.65
CA ALA A 117 3.54 -7.54 2.08
C ALA A 117 2.24 -7.83 1.31
N VAL A 118 1.27 -6.91 1.31
CA VAL A 118 0.03 -7.05 0.55
C VAL A 118 0.35 -6.89 -0.94
N ASP A 119 0.43 -7.99 -1.67
CA ASP A 119 0.70 -8.01 -3.11
C ASP A 119 -0.58 -7.83 -3.92
N VAL A 120 -0.62 -6.80 -4.74
CA VAL A 120 -1.78 -6.42 -5.56
C VAL A 120 -1.70 -6.95 -6.99
N SER A 121 -0.60 -7.59 -7.39
CA SER A 121 -0.36 -8.04 -8.77
C SER A 121 -1.46 -8.95 -9.32
N THR A 122 -2.15 -9.67 -8.43
CA THR A 122 -3.22 -10.62 -8.75
C THR A 122 -4.45 -10.29 -7.90
N LEU A 123 -5.50 -9.76 -8.53
CA LEU A 123 -6.77 -9.41 -7.88
C LEU A 123 -7.87 -10.30 -8.45
N GLN A 124 -8.14 -11.43 -7.78
CA GLN A 124 -9.15 -12.40 -8.19
C GLN A 124 -10.20 -12.57 -7.09
N ASN A 125 -11.37 -13.07 -7.47
CA ASN A 125 -12.46 -13.40 -6.55
C ASN A 125 -12.91 -12.19 -5.69
N PRO A 126 -13.30 -11.06 -6.30
CA PRO A 126 -13.91 -9.98 -5.54
C PRO A 126 -15.17 -10.47 -4.84
N ALA A 127 -15.40 -10.02 -3.61
CA ALA A 127 -16.58 -10.35 -2.83
C ALA A 127 -17.30 -9.08 -2.37
N PRO A 128 -18.64 -9.12 -2.23
CA PRO A 128 -19.42 -8.00 -1.69
C PRO A 128 -19.12 -7.75 -0.21
N GLU A 129 -18.75 -8.81 0.51
CA GLU A 129 -18.35 -8.77 1.91
C GLU A 129 -17.15 -9.70 2.12
N VAL A 130 -16.19 -9.28 2.94
CA VAL A 130 -15.02 -10.09 3.32
C VAL A 130 -14.80 -10.04 4.83
N ALA A 131 -14.55 -11.19 5.45
CA ALA A 131 -14.36 -11.26 6.90
C ALA A 131 -13.16 -10.43 7.36
N VAL A 132 -13.30 -9.71 8.47
CA VAL A 132 -12.19 -8.98 9.12
C VAL A 132 -11.35 -9.99 9.90
N MET A 133 -10.09 -10.16 9.51
CA MET A 133 -9.18 -11.13 10.12
C MET A 133 -7.87 -10.45 10.50
N LYS A 134 -7.49 -10.54 11.77
CA LYS A 134 -6.17 -10.11 12.25
C LYS A 134 -5.07 -10.76 11.41
N GLY A 135 -4.11 -9.94 10.99
CA GLY A 135 -2.97 -10.39 10.20
C GLY A 135 -3.25 -10.58 8.70
N TYR A 136 -4.41 -10.15 8.19
CA TYR A 136 -4.76 -10.32 6.78
C TYR A 136 -4.63 -9.02 5.99
N GLY A 137 -4.26 -9.18 4.72
CA GLY A 137 -4.19 -8.12 3.72
C GLY A 137 -5.42 -8.07 2.83
N TYR A 138 -5.81 -6.86 2.45
CA TYR A 138 -6.99 -6.58 1.67
C TYR A 138 -6.73 -5.48 0.65
N VAL A 139 -7.50 -5.51 -0.43
CA VAL A 139 -7.55 -4.45 -1.43
C VAL A 139 -9.00 -4.09 -1.69
N ALA A 140 -9.28 -2.80 -1.84
CA ALA A 140 -10.54 -2.31 -2.33
C ALA A 140 -10.34 -1.49 -3.60
N VAL A 141 -11.03 -1.89 -4.66
CA VAL A 141 -11.00 -1.25 -5.97
C VAL A 141 -12.37 -0.67 -6.25
N ARG A 142 -12.45 0.60 -6.67
CA ARG A 142 -13.74 1.19 -7.08
C ARG A 142 -14.32 0.38 -8.25
N GLY A 143 -15.51 -0.20 -8.07
CA GLY A 143 -16.04 -1.24 -8.96
C GLY A 143 -16.28 -0.77 -10.39
N VAL A 144 -16.55 0.52 -10.60
CA VAL A 144 -16.76 1.11 -11.94
C VAL A 144 -15.47 1.29 -12.74
N THR A 145 -14.30 1.24 -12.10
CA THR A 145 -13.01 1.44 -12.78
C THR A 145 -12.26 0.14 -13.05
N GLY A 146 -12.59 -0.95 -12.34
CA GLY A 146 -11.97 -2.26 -12.53
C GLY A 146 -12.47 -2.98 -13.79
N ARG A 147 -11.54 -3.53 -14.59
CA ARG A 147 -11.83 -4.44 -15.70
C ARG A 147 -11.45 -5.86 -15.35
N VAL A 148 -12.34 -6.81 -15.59
CA VAL A 148 -12.07 -8.26 -15.49
C VAL A 148 -11.45 -8.73 -16.80
N PHE A 149 -10.28 -9.34 -16.73
CA PHE A 149 -9.59 -9.97 -17.86
C PHE A 149 -9.93 -11.48 -17.96
N PRO A 150 -9.65 -12.15 -19.10
CA PRO A 150 -9.94 -13.58 -19.28
C PRO A 150 -9.43 -14.52 -18.17
N SER A 151 -8.32 -14.17 -17.51
CA SER A 151 -7.76 -14.87 -16.35
C SER A 151 -8.54 -14.65 -15.04
N HIS A 152 -9.68 -13.97 -15.11
CA HIS A 152 -10.51 -13.51 -13.99
C HIS A 152 -9.83 -12.51 -13.05
N ASN A 153 -8.67 -11.99 -13.44
CA ASN A 153 -8.05 -10.91 -12.71
C ASN A 153 -8.74 -9.58 -12.99
N VAL A 154 -8.88 -8.77 -11.94
CA VAL A 154 -9.32 -7.37 -12.02
C VAL A 154 -8.10 -6.47 -12.17
N ALA A 155 -8.16 -5.57 -13.17
CA ALA A 155 -7.14 -4.60 -13.51
C ALA A 155 -7.70 -3.19 -13.48
N LEU A 156 -6.83 -2.22 -13.16
CA LEU A 156 -7.14 -0.79 -13.16
C LEU A 156 -6.52 -0.08 -14.35
N PRO A 157 -7.23 0.87 -14.99
CA PRO A 157 -6.71 1.55 -16.16
C PRO A 157 -5.61 2.53 -15.78
N LEU A 158 -4.62 2.65 -16.65
CA LEU A 158 -3.61 3.71 -16.63
C LEU A 158 -4.07 4.99 -17.37
N ASP A 159 -5.37 5.15 -17.57
CA ASP A 159 -5.97 6.34 -18.18
C ASP A 159 -5.70 7.57 -17.29
N PRO A 160 -4.94 8.58 -17.77
CA PRO A 160 -4.61 9.76 -16.97
C PRO A 160 -5.85 10.59 -16.60
N ASP A 161 -6.94 10.51 -17.37
CA ASP A 161 -8.14 11.32 -17.15
C ASP A 161 -9.04 10.74 -16.05
N LEU A 162 -8.90 9.46 -15.73
CA LEU A 162 -9.73 8.78 -14.73
C LEU A 162 -9.21 8.93 -13.29
N ASN A 163 -7.95 9.36 -13.11
CA ASN A 163 -7.26 9.49 -11.82
C ASN A 163 -7.54 8.30 -10.87
N VAL A 164 -7.40 7.08 -11.40
CA VAL A 164 -7.75 5.85 -10.67
C VAL A 164 -6.78 5.60 -9.52
N ASN A 165 -7.34 5.15 -8.40
CA ASN A 165 -6.61 4.66 -7.24
C ASN A 165 -7.30 3.43 -6.65
N TYR A 166 -6.64 2.79 -5.69
CA TYR A 166 -7.20 1.71 -4.88
C TYR A 166 -6.74 1.86 -3.43
N LEU A 167 -7.53 1.31 -2.52
CA LEU A 167 -7.18 1.21 -1.11
C LEU A 167 -6.51 -0.14 -0.87
N LYS A 168 -5.35 -0.09 -0.23
CA LYS A 168 -4.61 -1.26 0.24
C LYS A 168 -4.57 -1.20 1.75
N PHE A 169 -5.02 -2.26 2.42
CA PHE A 169 -5.15 -2.24 3.87
C PHE A 169 -4.86 -3.59 4.53
N TYR A 170 -4.48 -3.52 5.79
CA TYR A 170 -4.03 -4.64 6.60
C TYR A 170 -4.60 -4.52 8.01
N VAL A 171 -5.14 -5.61 8.54
CA VAL A 171 -5.70 -5.64 9.89
C VAL A 171 -4.61 -5.97 10.88
N MET A 172 -4.21 -4.99 11.68
CA MET A 172 -3.15 -5.17 12.69
C MET A 172 -3.63 -5.93 13.90
N ASP A 173 -4.81 -5.57 14.43
CA ASP A 173 -5.40 -6.20 15.59
C ASP A 173 -6.92 -6.04 15.62
N ASN A 174 -7.57 -6.78 16.52
CA ASN A 174 -8.96 -6.57 16.88
C ASN A 174 -9.05 -5.51 17.98
N ILE A 175 -10.15 -4.75 17.98
CA ILE A 175 -10.52 -3.92 19.12
C ILE A 175 -11.44 -4.77 19.99
N GLU A 176 -11.01 -5.10 21.20
CA GLU A 176 -11.73 -5.99 22.10
C GLU A 176 -12.16 -5.28 23.38
N ASP A 177 -13.32 -5.69 23.88
CA ASP A 177 -13.85 -5.34 25.19
C ASP A 177 -14.30 -6.61 25.91
N ALA A 178 -13.96 -6.72 27.20
CA ALA A 178 -14.17 -7.95 27.96
C ALA A 178 -15.65 -8.34 28.12
N GLU A 179 -16.57 -7.36 28.09
CA GLU A 179 -18.00 -7.58 28.26
C GLU A 179 -18.74 -7.64 26.92
N ARG A 180 -18.27 -6.86 25.94
CA ARG A 180 -18.95 -6.66 24.65
C ARG A 180 -18.34 -7.47 23.50
N GLY A 181 -17.19 -8.09 23.70
CA GLY A 181 -16.48 -8.85 22.67
C GLY A 181 -15.74 -7.96 21.67
N THR A 182 -15.69 -8.39 20.40
CA THR A 182 -15.01 -7.66 19.34
C THR A 182 -15.81 -6.42 18.91
N LEU A 183 -15.25 -5.24 19.19
CA LEU A 183 -15.84 -3.95 18.86
C LEU A 183 -15.53 -3.49 17.43
N GLY A 184 -14.49 -4.05 16.82
CA GLY A 184 -13.95 -3.60 15.54
C GLY A 184 -12.52 -4.07 15.33
N ALA A 185 -11.75 -3.32 14.55
CA ALA A 185 -10.37 -3.64 14.21
C ALA A 185 -9.48 -2.40 14.09
N VAL A 186 -8.19 -2.60 14.35
CA VAL A 186 -7.15 -1.61 14.07
C VAL A 186 -6.62 -1.88 12.67
N VAL A 187 -6.85 -0.96 11.74
CA VAL A 187 -6.54 -1.11 10.31
C VAL A 187 -5.42 -0.16 9.93
N LYS A 188 -4.37 -0.69 9.30
CA LYS A 188 -3.33 0.09 8.63
C LYS A 188 -3.61 0.13 7.14
N PHE A 189 -3.58 1.30 6.51
CA PHE A 189 -3.96 1.44 5.11
C PHE A 189 -3.15 2.50 4.36
N VAL A 190 -3.23 2.45 3.04
CA VAL A 190 -2.68 3.43 2.10
C VAL A 190 -3.56 3.49 0.85
N ILE A 191 -3.59 4.65 0.19
CA ILE A 191 -4.19 4.84 -1.13
C ILE A 191 -3.05 4.81 -2.15
N GLU A 192 -3.14 3.92 -3.14
CA GLU A 192 -2.12 3.79 -4.18
C GLU A 192 -2.72 3.94 -5.57
N LYS A 193 -1.88 4.33 -6.54
CA LYS A 193 -2.24 4.37 -7.96
C LYS A 193 -1.77 3.07 -8.64
N PRO A 194 -2.47 2.60 -9.69
CA PRO A 194 -1.99 1.50 -10.50
C PRO A 194 -0.60 1.81 -11.08
N ARG A 195 0.30 0.84 -11.00
CA ARG A 195 1.69 1.02 -11.43
C ARG A 195 1.77 0.93 -12.94
N ASN A 196 2.44 1.92 -13.55
CA ASN A 196 2.94 1.72 -14.91
C ASN A 196 4.21 0.87 -14.86
N TYR A 197 4.08 -0.41 -15.22
CA TYR A 197 5.20 -1.33 -15.36
C TYR A 197 6.04 -0.96 -16.58
N TRP A 198 5.58 -1.38 -17.76
CA TRP A 198 6.15 -1.06 -19.07
C TRP A 198 5.04 -0.88 -20.11
N LEU A 199 3.81 -0.70 -19.62
CA LEU A 199 2.62 -0.63 -20.46
C LEU A 199 2.68 0.65 -21.32
N PRO A 200 2.37 0.57 -22.62
CA PRO A 200 2.32 1.76 -23.47
C PRO A 200 1.30 2.79 -22.96
N GLU A 201 1.50 4.04 -23.37
CA GLU A 201 0.61 5.14 -23.04
C GLU A 201 -0.82 4.87 -23.54
N TRP A 202 -1.80 5.26 -22.72
CA TRP A 202 -3.22 5.11 -23.03
C TRP A 202 -3.58 5.76 -24.36
N ASN A 203 -4.35 5.05 -25.19
CA ASN A 203 -4.78 5.41 -26.55
C ASN A 203 -3.65 5.71 -27.56
N SER A 204 -2.39 5.42 -27.23
CA SER A 204 -1.28 5.49 -28.20
C SER A 204 -1.39 4.41 -29.28
N THR A 205 -0.58 4.50 -30.34
CA THR A 205 -0.51 3.51 -31.44
C THR A 205 0.87 2.84 -31.50
N PRO A 206 1.24 2.01 -30.51
CA PRO A 206 2.58 1.41 -30.43
C PRO A 206 2.76 0.23 -31.40
N TYR A 207 1.68 -0.37 -31.87
CA TYR A 207 1.71 -1.56 -32.72
C TYR A 207 1.18 -1.22 -34.12
N ARG A 208 2.09 -1.21 -35.09
CA ARG A 208 1.79 -1.08 -36.52
C ARG A 208 2.14 -2.39 -37.22
N LEU A 209 1.12 -3.10 -37.68
CA LEU A 209 1.25 -4.39 -38.34
C LEU A 209 1.27 -4.16 -39.85
N ASP A 210 2.45 -4.30 -40.46
CA ASP A 210 2.63 -4.17 -41.90
C ASP A 210 2.35 -5.51 -42.61
N TYR A 211 1.25 -5.55 -43.35
CA TYR A 211 0.83 -6.67 -44.19
C TYR A 211 1.02 -6.40 -45.69
N SER A 212 1.71 -5.32 -46.10
CA SER A 212 1.94 -4.98 -47.52
C SER A 212 2.69 -6.07 -48.31
N SER A 213 3.47 -6.90 -47.61
CA SER A 213 4.21 -8.03 -48.17
C SER A 213 3.77 -9.39 -47.62
N LYS A 214 2.73 -9.42 -46.76
CA LYS A 214 2.25 -10.61 -46.08
C LYS A 214 0.88 -11.03 -46.57
N GLY A 215 0.65 -12.34 -46.60
CA GLY A 215 -0.67 -12.91 -46.93
C GLY A 215 -1.61 -12.94 -45.72
N LEU A 216 -2.91 -13.09 -45.98
CA LEU A 216 -3.86 -13.49 -44.95
C LEU A 216 -3.41 -14.82 -44.32
N GLY A 217 -3.56 -14.92 -43.01
CA GLY A 217 -3.18 -16.07 -42.20
C GLY A 217 -1.70 -16.13 -41.84
N GLU A 218 -0.86 -15.22 -42.35
CA GLU A 218 0.53 -15.12 -41.90
C GLU A 218 0.62 -14.40 -40.55
N GLU A 219 1.60 -14.83 -39.75
CA GLU A 219 1.81 -14.30 -38.41
C GLU A 219 2.75 -13.08 -38.42
N VAL A 220 2.42 -12.13 -37.54
CA VAL A 220 3.29 -11.02 -37.14
C VAL A 220 3.52 -11.13 -35.64
N SER A 221 4.76 -11.29 -35.22
CA SER A 221 5.13 -11.45 -33.82
C SER A 221 5.80 -10.18 -33.29
N VAL A 222 5.30 -9.66 -32.18
CA VAL A 222 5.85 -8.49 -31.48
C VAL A 222 6.35 -8.91 -30.10
N PRO A 223 7.65 -8.78 -29.81
CA PRO A 223 8.19 -9.12 -28.49
C PRO A 223 7.83 -8.06 -27.46
N LEU A 224 7.40 -8.50 -26.28
CA LEU A 224 7.19 -7.66 -25.10
C LEU A 224 8.36 -7.78 -24.11
N PRO A 225 8.47 -6.82 -23.16
CA PRO A 225 9.52 -6.84 -22.13
C PRO A 225 9.46 -8.04 -21.17
N ASP A 226 8.27 -8.59 -20.92
CA ASP A 226 8.03 -9.67 -19.95
C ASP A 226 7.01 -10.69 -20.50
N GLU A 227 6.95 -11.87 -19.89
CA GLU A 227 5.93 -12.89 -20.09
C GLU A 227 4.72 -12.70 -19.16
N ASN A 228 4.83 -11.94 -18.08
CA ASN A 228 3.72 -11.71 -17.15
C ASN A 228 2.71 -10.65 -17.65
N PHE A 229 2.07 -10.94 -18.78
CA PHE A 229 1.00 -10.12 -19.32
C PHE A 229 -0.19 -10.94 -19.80
N GLU A 230 -1.30 -10.24 -19.99
CA GLU A 230 -2.52 -10.75 -20.58
C GLU A 230 -3.05 -9.75 -21.62
N VAL A 231 -3.72 -10.27 -22.64
CA VAL A 231 -4.16 -9.50 -23.80
C VAL A 231 -5.63 -9.75 -24.12
N GLU A 232 -6.33 -8.69 -24.50
CA GLU A 232 -7.69 -8.72 -25.04
C GLU A 232 -7.69 -7.86 -26.31
N LEU A 233 -8.15 -8.41 -27.42
CA LEU A 233 -8.27 -7.70 -28.70
C LEU A 233 -9.74 -7.51 -29.05
N ASP A 234 -10.13 -6.28 -29.31
CA ASP A 234 -11.44 -5.93 -29.89
C ASP A 234 -11.32 -5.96 -31.42
N SER A 235 -11.89 -6.99 -32.04
CA SER A 235 -11.84 -7.23 -33.49
C SER A 235 -13.14 -7.88 -33.96
N ASN A 236 -13.42 -7.80 -35.26
CA ASN A 236 -14.59 -8.43 -35.86
C ASN A 236 -14.28 -9.85 -36.37
N ASN A 237 -13.37 -10.57 -35.68
CA ASN A 237 -12.79 -11.86 -36.09
C ASN A 237 -11.96 -11.82 -37.39
N ASP A 238 -11.67 -10.63 -37.89
CA ASP A 238 -10.78 -10.34 -39.02
C ASP A 238 -9.31 -10.32 -38.59
N LEU A 239 -9.01 -10.08 -37.31
CA LEU A 239 -7.67 -10.12 -36.73
C LEU A 239 -7.69 -10.89 -35.41
N THR A 240 -6.76 -11.82 -35.22
CA THR A 240 -6.56 -12.48 -33.92
C THR A 240 -5.26 -12.02 -33.27
N CYS A 241 -5.23 -12.02 -31.94
CA CYS A 241 -4.03 -11.77 -31.15
C CYS A 241 -3.95 -12.81 -30.04
N GLU A 242 -2.81 -13.49 -29.95
CA GLU A 242 -2.53 -14.48 -28.92
C GLU A 242 -1.18 -14.22 -28.26
N LYS A 243 -1.06 -14.64 -27.00
CA LYS A 243 0.21 -14.64 -26.29
C LYS A 243 0.96 -15.93 -26.58
N GLN A 244 2.21 -15.81 -27.03
CA GLN A 244 3.15 -16.93 -27.18
C GLN A 244 4.46 -16.61 -26.45
N GLY A 245 4.62 -17.13 -25.24
CA GLY A 245 5.72 -16.73 -24.34
C GLY A 245 5.67 -15.23 -24.07
N ARG A 246 6.77 -14.52 -24.38
CA ARG A 246 6.86 -13.06 -24.28
C ARG A 246 6.32 -12.29 -25.49
N ASN A 247 5.78 -12.96 -26.50
CA ASN A 247 5.38 -12.33 -27.75
C ASN A 247 3.86 -12.18 -27.85
N LEU A 248 3.42 -11.05 -28.42
CA LEU A 248 2.10 -10.90 -29.02
C LEU A 248 2.17 -11.40 -30.46
N VAL A 249 1.37 -12.40 -30.79
CA VAL A 249 1.30 -12.97 -32.13
C VAL A 249 -0.03 -12.61 -32.75
N PHE A 250 0.05 -11.85 -33.84
CA PHE A 250 -1.09 -11.38 -34.61
C PHE A 250 -1.24 -12.21 -35.87
N LYS A 251 -2.49 -12.48 -36.25
CA LYS A 251 -2.82 -13.16 -37.50
C LYS A 251 -4.05 -12.51 -38.12
N LEU A 252 -3.87 -11.92 -39.28
CA LEU A 252 -4.95 -11.31 -40.06
C LEU A 252 -5.69 -12.41 -40.82
N LEU A 253 -6.98 -12.56 -40.56
CA LEU A 253 -7.85 -13.59 -41.15
C LEU A 253 -8.65 -13.06 -42.34
N ASP A 254 -9.02 -11.79 -42.31
CA ASP A 254 -9.68 -11.10 -43.42
C ASP A 254 -9.23 -9.64 -43.46
N TRP A 255 -9.36 -8.99 -44.61
CA TRP A 255 -9.03 -7.57 -44.73
C TRP A 255 -10.11 -6.73 -44.02
N PRO A 256 -9.72 -5.71 -43.25
CA PRO A 256 -10.67 -4.83 -42.58
C PRO A 256 -11.63 -4.21 -43.59
N SER A 257 -12.93 -4.30 -43.32
CA SER A 257 -13.99 -3.83 -44.23
C SER A 257 -14.11 -2.30 -44.34
N TYR A 258 -13.40 -1.56 -43.49
CA TYR A 258 -13.41 -0.10 -43.42
C TYR A 258 -12.02 0.47 -43.69
N ASP A 259 -11.95 1.68 -44.26
CA ASP A 259 -10.71 2.41 -44.58
C ASP A 259 -9.76 2.63 -43.39
N SER A 260 -10.19 2.35 -42.17
CA SER A 260 -9.40 2.54 -40.96
C SER A 260 -9.05 1.17 -40.37
N GLY A 261 -7.87 0.64 -40.70
CA GLY A 261 -7.33 -0.61 -40.16
C GLY A 261 -6.94 -0.51 -38.67
N TYR A 262 -7.74 0.16 -37.85
CA TYR A 262 -7.47 0.34 -36.44
C TYR A 262 -8.25 -0.65 -35.57
N TYR A 263 -7.55 -1.25 -34.62
CA TYR A 263 -8.12 -2.16 -33.62
C TYR A 263 -7.82 -1.66 -32.22
N THR A 264 -8.65 -2.03 -31.25
CA THR A 264 -8.39 -1.72 -29.84
C THR A 264 -7.76 -2.95 -29.17
N LEU A 265 -6.57 -2.78 -28.63
CA LEU A 265 -5.88 -3.81 -27.86
C LEU A 265 -5.79 -3.36 -26.39
N ARG A 266 -6.13 -4.26 -25.47
CA ARG A 266 -5.94 -4.06 -24.04
C ARG A 266 -4.85 -4.99 -23.54
N LEU A 267 -3.88 -4.42 -22.83
CA LEU A 267 -2.77 -5.15 -22.23
C LEU A 267 -2.80 -4.97 -20.73
N ARG A 268 -2.84 -6.09 -20.00
CA ARG A 268 -2.76 -6.14 -18.53
C ARG A 268 -1.39 -6.66 -18.11
N VAL A 269 -0.81 -6.01 -17.10
CA VAL A 269 0.39 -6.46 -16.37
C VAL A 269 0.16 -6.13 -14.90
N GLY A 270 0.27 -7.14 -14.03
CA GLY A 270 -0.08 -6.97 -12.61
C GLY A 270 -1.50 -6.41 -12.45
N GLU A 271 -1.73 -5.56 -11.47
CA GLU A 271 -2.99 -4.85 -11.21
C GLU A 271 -3.38 -3.80 -12.27
N SER A 272 -2.54 -3.55 -13.27
CA SER A 272 -2.66 -2.43 -14.19
C SER A 272 -2.99 -2.88 -15.61
N TYR A 273 -3.74 -2.06 -16.34
CA TYR A 273 -3.90 -2.25 -17.78
C TYR A 273 -3.88 -0.93 -18.55
N THR A 274 -3.49 -1.03 -19.81
CA THR A 274 -3.63 0.05 -20.79
C THR A 274 -4.53 -0.37 -21.95
N GLN A 275 -5.10 0.61 -22.61
CA GLN A 275 -5.79 0.44 -23.88
C GLN A 275 -5.00 1.19 -24.95
N VAL A 276 -4.67 0.52 -26.05
CA VAL A 276 -3.93 1.11 -27.16
C VAL A 276 -4.68 0.89 -28.47
N ARG A 277 -4.38 1.72 -29.46
CA ARG A 277 -4.78 1.50 -30.84
C ARG A 277 -3.70 0.67 -31.53
N MET A 278 -4.12 -0.28 -32.34
CA MET A 278 -3.24 -0.95 -33.28
C MET A 278 -3.61 -0.54 -34.68
N GLU A 279 -2.66 -0.51 -35.58
CA GLU A 279 -2.86 -0.14 -36.98
C GLU A 279 -2.41 -1.29 -37.88
N VAL A 280 -3.27 -1.69 -38.81
CA VAL A 280 -2.98 -2.65 -39.87
C VAL A 280 -2.77 -1.88 -41.17
N ILE A 281 -1.56 -2.00 -41.71
CA ILE A 281 -1.15 -1.35 -42.96
C ILE A 281 -1.14 -2.43 -44.04
N HIS A 282 -1.74 -2.14 -45.20
CA HIS A 282 -1.84 -3.05 -46.33
C HIS A 282 -1.59 -2.32 -47.65
#